data_AF-A0A3N5MFN6-F1
#
_entry.id   AF-A0A3N5MFN6-F1
#
_cell.length_a   1.000
_cell.length_b   1.000
_cell.length_c   1.000
_cell.angle_alpha   90.00
_cell.angle_beta   90.00
_cell.angle_gamma   90.00
#
_symmetry.space_group_name_H-M   'P 1'
#
loop_
_entity.id
_entity.type
_entity.pdbx_description
1 polymer ?
#
loop_
_entity_poly.entity_id
_entity_poly.type
_entity_poly.pdbx_seq_one_letter_code
_entity_poly.pdbx_strand_id
1 'polypeptide(L)'
;MQSLDTLITTNGIVWSGIVQESGENALLMWWNDGRLTGELSYRGDNYTVATVDDKVQVTLEASRQRMADHAPGDLRQSADARPRDNRAGERYGAERKPQRLAYVPPNIKPIADAELRTLQANKVEIDLLVLYSHKAAKHYMNSIADLIGLAVRQINVSFRNSGLENISLRLVHTQMLDYDETDGEHFDHLYRMVDGVGPFKQVRRLRDETGADIVGLIVDDPSGCGLSTRVAPDPEEAFFVVHHSCAMTTFSIAHEVGHILGARHDRHTDAIDSPFPYGHGYVNGTKWRDIMSYQQSCEGCPRIPYWSNPRIKYHGEPTGTDANDNARVILEQAARVAHFR
;
A
#
# COMPACT_ATOMS: atom_id res chain seq x y z
N MET A 1 -2.63 19.02 15.12
CA MET A 1 -2.14 20.00 14.14
C MET A 1 -1.80 19.18 12.91
N GLN A 2 -2.72 19.08 11.94
CA GLN A 2 -2.52 18.22 10.75
C GLN A 2 -1.37 18.83 9.95
N SER A 3 -0.28 18.09 9.74
CA SER A 3 0.86 18.61 8.99
C SER A 3 0.47 18.72 7.53
N LEU A 4 0.46 19.97 7.04
CA LEU A 4 0.49 20.26 5.62
C LEU A 4 1.91 19.94 5.18
N ASP A 5 2.10 18.77 4.58
CA ASP A 5 3.41 18.36 4.09
C ASP A 5 3.61 18.95 2.70
N THR A 6 4.20 20.14 2.67
CA THR A 6 4.68 20.79 1.46
C THR A 6 6.13 20.38 1.23
N LEU A 7 6.41 19.78 0.08
CA LEU A 7 7.77 19.47 -0.36
C LEU A 7 8.17 20.36 -1.53
N ILE A 8 9.36 20.94 -1.45
CA ILE A 8 10.02 21.57 -2.58
C ILE A 8 10.89 20.51 -3.27
N THR A 9 10.62 20.27 -4.55
CA THR A 9 11.39 19.38 -5.43
C THR A 9 12.17 20.21 -6.45
N THR A 10 13.07 19.59 -7.20
CA THR A 10 13.73 20.24 -8.34
C THR A 10 12.74 20.67 -9.43
N ASN A 11 11.57 20.03 -9.50
CA ASN A 11 10.61 20.19 -10.59
C ASN A 11 9.39 21.05 -10.19
N GLY A 12 9.26 21.43 -8.91
CA GLY A 12 8.11 22.17 -8.40
C GLY A 12 7.84 21.94 -6.92
N ILE A 13 6.63 22.28 -6.50
CA ILE A 13 6.14 22.09 -5.14
C ILE A 13 5.11 20.97 -5.15
N VAL A 14 5.28 20.01 -4.26
CA VAL A 14 4.29 18.98 -3.99
C VAL A 14 3.60 19.31 -2.68
N TRP A 15 2.29 19.23 -2.66
CA TRP A 15 1.45 19.39 -1.50
C TRP A 15 0.61 18.14 -1.31
N SER A 16 0.59 17.62 -0.08
CA SER A 16 -0.39 16.62 0.34
C SER A 16 -1.23 17.15 1.49
N GLY A 17 -2.51 16.84 1.47
CA GLY A 17 -3.42 17.20 2.55
C GLY A 17 -4.72 16.42 2.48
N ILE A 18 -5.73 16.95 3.16
CA ILE A 18 -7.07 16.37 3.20
C ILE A 18 -8.09 17.35 2.62
N VAL A 19 -9.09 16.80 1.94
CA VAL A 19 -10.29 17.53 1.55
C VAL A 19 -11.14 17.71 2.81
N GLN A 20 -11.25 18.95 3.28
CA GLN A 20 -11.83 19.28 4.58
C GLN A 20 -13.25 18.70 4.80
N GLU A 21 -14.05 18.63 3.74
CA GLU A 21 -15.43 18.14 3.81
C GLU A 21 -15.53 16.62 3.95
N SER A 22 -14.70 15.85 3.22
CA SER A 22 -14.76 14.39 3.21
C SER A 22 -13.73 13.73 4.11
N GLY A 23 -12.70 14.47 4.52
CA GLY A 23 -11.53 13.93 5.24
C GLY A 23 -10.64 13.04 4.37
N GLU A 24 -10.88 12.99 3.06
CA GLU A 24 -10.14 12.15 2.13
C GLU A 24 -8.89 12.87 1.58
N ASN A 25 -7.95 12.11 1.02
CA ASN A 25 -6.65 12.66 0.65
C ASN A 25 -6.72 13.46 -0.64
N ALA A 26 -5.89 14.50 -0.69
CA ALA A 26 -5.56 15.23 -1.89
C ALA A 26 -4.04 15.33 -2.01
N LEU A 27 -3.59 15.22 -3.24
CA LEU A 27 -2.21 15.25 -3.64
C LEU A 27 -2.08 16.16 -4.84
N LEU A 28 -1.44 17.29 -4.67
CA LEU A 28 -1.32 18.30 -5.71
C LEU A 28 0.16 18.63 -5.94
N MET A 29 0.53 18.81 -7.19
CA MET A 29 1.86 19.21 -7.60
C MET A 29 1.75 20.46 -8.47
N TRP A 30 2.38 21.52 -7.99
CA TRP A 30 2.59 22.76 -8.71
C TRP A 30 3.97 22.75 -9.36
N TRP A 31 4.01 22.65 -10.67
CA TRP A 31 5.25 22.57 -11.44
C TRP A 31 5.91 23.95 -11.59
N ASN A 32 7.23 23.97 -11.78
CA ASN A 32 7.97 25.20 -12.02
C ASN A 32 7.54 25.93 -13.30
N ASP A 33 6.91 25.22 -14.24
CA ASP A 33 6.33 25.77 -15.47
C ASP A 33 4.89 26.29 -15.31
N GLY A 34 4.35 26.29 -14.09
CA GLY A 34 3.04 26.85 -13.75
C GLY A 34 1.87 25.87 -13.90
N ARG A 35 2.11 24.63 -14.33
CA ARG A 35 1.07 23.60 -14.36
C ARG A 35 0.71 23.11 -12.96
N LEU A 36 -0.54 22.72 -12.78
CA LEU A 36 -1.04 22.01 -11.61
C LEU A 36 -1.49 20.61 -12.04
N THR A 37 -0.91 19.59 -11.43
CA THR A 37 -1.35 18.20 -11.59
C THR A 37 -1.60 17.58 -10.24
N GLY A 38 -2.28 16.44 -10.19
CA GLY A 38 -2.46 15.73 -8.94
C GLY A 38 -3.63 14.78 -8.97
N GLU A 39 -3.97 14.26 -7.81
CA GLU A 39 -5.15 13.45 -7.60
C GLU A 39 -5.81 13.82 -6.28
N LEU A 40 -7.13 13.71 -6.21
CA LEU A 40 -7.86 13.86 -4.96
C LEU A 40 -8.98 12.84 -4.90
N SER A 41 -9.26 12.38 -3.69
CA SER A 41 -10.45 11.59 -3.39
C SER A 41 -11.54 12.51 -2.85
N TYR A 42 -12.75 12.40 -3.38
CA TYR A 42 -13.92 13.11 -2.86
C TYR A 42 -15.16 12.23 -2.93
N ARG A 43 -15.79 12.00 -1.77
CA ARG A 43 -16.99 11.18 -1.58
C ARG A 43 -16.86 9.77 -2.14
N GLY A 44 -15.68 9.16 -2.01
CA GLY A 44 -15.43 7.82 -2.51
C GLY A 44 -15.21 7.72 -4.02
N ASP A 45 -14.97 8.84 -4.70
CA ASP A 45 -14.52 8.88 -6.09
C ASP A 45 -13.10 9.45 -6.17
N ASN A 46 -12.29 8.93 -7.08
CA ASN A 46 -10.95 9.39 -7.35
C ASN A 46 -10.94 10.29 -8.59
N TYR A 47 -10.35 11.47 -8.43
CA TYR A 47 -10.26 12.47 -9.48
C TYR A 47 -8.80 12.78 -9.80
N THR A 48 -8.48 12.84 -11.09
CA THR A 48 -7.21 13.38 -11.56
C THR A 48 -7.35 14.88 -11.81
N VAL A 49 -6.38 15.65 -11.34
CA VAL A 49 -6.21 17.07 -11.61
C VAL A 49 -5.10 17.23 -12.64
N ALA A 50 -5.35 17.95 -13.72
CA ALA A 50 -4.34 18.24 -14.73
C ALA A 50 -4.54 19.62 -15.35
N THR A 51 -3.46 20.28 -15.75
CA THR A 51 -3.53 21.48 -16.59
C THR A 51 -3.55 21.09 -18.07
N VAL A 52 -4.64 21.45 -18.75
CA VAL A 52 -4.84 21.26 -20.20
C VAL A 52 -5.25 22.61 -20.79
N ASP A 53 -4.54 23.07 -21.83
CA ASP A 53 -4.75 24.37 -22.48
C ASP A 53 -4.84 25.55 -21.48
N ASP A 54 -3.86 25.64 -20.57
CA ASP A 54 -3.76 26.65 -19.50
C ASP A 54 -4.95 26.68 -18.53
N LYS A 55 -5.77 25.62 -18.49
CA LYS A 55 -6.88 25.46 -17.55
C LYS A 55 -6.69 24.22 -16.70
N VAL A 56 -7.02 24.33 -15.42
CA VAL A 56 -7.11 23.16 -14.53
C VAL A 56 -8.38 22.39 -14.87
N GLN A 57 -8.22 21.15 -15.27
CA GLN A 57 -9.29 20.17 -15.46
C GLN A 57 -9.26 19.14 -14.34
N VAL A 58 -10.44 18.71 -13.94
CA VAL A 58 -10.64 17.66 -12.93
C VAL A 58 -11.50 16.57 -13.57
N THR A 59 -10.95 15.36 -13.68
CA THR A 59 -11.60 14.24 -14.36
C THR A 59 -11.82 13.10 -13.38
N LEU A 60 -13.01 12.49 -13.42
CA LEU A 60 -13.26 11.25 -12.68
C LEU A 60 -12.45 10.13 -13.33
N GLU A 61 -11.47 9.61 -12.62
CA GLU A 61 -10.63 8.51 -13.08
C GLU A 61 -11.27 7.17 -12.74
N ALA A 62 -11.80 7.08 -11.52
CA ALA A 62 -12.29 5.84 -10.95
C ALA A 62 -13.33 6.12 -9.87
N SER A 63 -14.43 5.36 -9.89
CA SER A 63 -15.34 5.30 -8.75
C SER A 63 -14.86 4.22 -7.77
N ARG A 64 -14.40 4.64 -6.60
CA ARG A 64 -13.83 3.76 -5.56
C ARG A 64 -14.87 2.85 -4.92
N GLN A 65 -16.15 3.19 -5.05
CA GLN A 65 -17.27 2.30 -4.69
C GLN A 65 -17.35 1.04 -5.56
N ARG A 66 -16.63 0.99 -6.69
CA ARG A 66 -16.66 -0.14 -7.63
C ARG A 66 -15.35 -0.91 -7.74
N MET A 67 -14.25 -0.41 -7.16
CA MET A 67 -12.97 -1.13 -7.12
C MET A 67 -12.75 -1.77 -5.75
N ALA A 68 -12.33 -3.02 -5.75
CA ALA A 68 -11.96 -3.74 -4.55
C ALA A 68 -10.58 -3.29 -4.07
N ASP A 69 -10.37 -3.26 -2.74
CA ASP A 69 -9.07 -2.94 -2.13
C ASP A 69 -7.97 -3.93 -2.61
N HIS A 70 -8.35 -5.14 -3.02
CA HIS A 70 -7.49 -6.11 -3.71
C HIS A 70 -8.23 -6.80 -4.86
N ALA A 71 -7.47 -7.25 -5.86
CA ALA A 71 -8.01 -8.07 -6.94
C ALA A 71 -8.54 -9.41 -6.39
N PRO A 72 -9.52 -10.06 -7.05
CA PRO A 72 -10.04 -11.36 -6.63
C PRO A 72 -8.97 -12.46 -6.75
N GLY A 73 -8.11 -12.57 -5.74
CA GLY A 73 -7.35 -13.78 -5.44
C GLY A 73 -8.15 -14.65 -4.47
N ASP A 74 -8.06 -15.98 -4.61
CA ASP A 74 -8.62 -16.89 -3.62
C ASP A 74 -8.02 -16.51 -2.25
N LEU A 75 -8.85 -16.05 -1.30
CA LEU A 75 -8.43 -15.65 0.06
C LEU A 75 -7.69 -16.79 0.80
N ARG A 76 -7.72 -18.01 0.25
CA ARG A 76 -6.97 -19.18 0.72
C ARG A 76 -5.56 -19.31 0.14
N GLN A 77 -5.24 -18.62 -0.96
CA GLN A 77 -3.96 -18.70 -1.65
C GLN A 77 -2.99 -17.57 -1.28
N SER A 78 -3.48 -16.43 -0.77
CA SER A 78 -2.63 -15.26 -0.47
C SER A 78 -1.94 -15.27 0.91
N ALA A 79 -2.07 -16.36 1.69
CA ALA A 79 -1.41 -16.44 3.00
C ALA A 79 -0.31 -17.51 3.11
N ASP A 80 -0.39 -18.69 2.48
CA ASP A 80 0.53 -19.81 2.86
C ASP A 80 0.85 -20.87 1.78
N ALA A 81 0.46 -20.72 0.50
CA ALA A 81 0.65 -21.81 -0.47
C ALA A 81 1.32 -21.37 -1.78
N ARG A 82 2.48 -21.96 -2.10
CA ARG A 82 2.90 -22.14 -3.49
C ARG A 82 1.91 -23.10 -4.18
N PRO A 83 1.45 -22.84 -5.42
CA PRO A 83 0.78 -23.88 -6.18
C PRO A 83 1.85 -24.88 -6.65
N ARG A 84 1.93 -26.03 -5.99
CA ARG A 84 2.41 -27.25 -6.64
C ARG A 84 1.19 -28.09 -6.99
N ASP A 85 0.96 -28.22 -8.29
CA ASP A 85 -0.03 -29.07 -8.95
C ASP A 85 -1.48 -28.88 -8.52
N ASN A 86 -2.31 -28.38 -9.43
CA ASN A 86 -3.45 -29.15 -9.90
C ASN A 86 -4.10 -28.50 -11.14
N ARG A 87 -3.95 -29.19 -12.27
CA ARG A 87 -4.95 -29.21 -13.33
C ARG A 87 -6.27 -29.70 -12.73
N ALA A 88 -7.27 -28.85 -12.62
CA ALA A 88 -8.68 -29.15 -12.90
C ALA A 88 -9.51 -27.92 -12.58
N GLY A 89 -10.16 -27.37 -13.61
CA GLY A 89 -11.20 -26.38 -13.40
C GLY A 89 -12.44 -27.04 -12.81
N GLU A 90 -12.88 -26.57 -11.65
CA GLU A 90 -14.24 -26.77 -11.16
C GLU A 90 -14.79 -25.42 -10.71
N ARG A 91 -15.65 -24.84 -11.56
CA ARG A 91 -16.52 -23.71 -11.19
C ARG A 91 -17.57 -24.24 -10.23
N TYR A 92 -17.43 -23.99 -8.93
CA TYR A 92 -18.51 -24.19 -7.96
C TYR A 92 -19.20 -22.87 -7.66
N GLY A 93 -20.47 -22.79 -8.05
CA GLY A 93 -21.37 -21.72 -7.69
C GLY A 93 -21.93 -21.86 -6.26
N ALA A 94 -22.64 -20.80 -5.88
CA ALA A 94 -23.34 -20.52 -4.63
C ALA A 94 -22.51 -19.78 -3.57
N GLU A 95 -22.71 -18.46 -3.53
CA GLU A 95 -22.46 -17.57 -2.40
C GLU A 95 -23.12 -18.13 -1.13
N ARG A 96 -22.35 -18.88 -0.34
CA ARG A 96 -22.69 -19.04 1.07
C ARG A 96 -22.17 -17.80 1.80
N LYS A 97 -23.08 -16.90 2.15
CA LYS A 97 -22.79 -15.85 3.15
C LYS A 97 -22.20 -16.54 4.39
N PRO A 98 -20.94 -16.28 4.77
CA PRO A 98 -20.40 -16.88 5.97
C PRO A 98 -21.20 -16.36 7.17
N GLN A 99 -21.80 -17.28 7.93
CA GLN A 99 -22.40 -16.95 9.21
C GLN A 99 -21.31 -16.37 10.12
N ARG A 100 -21.47 -15.10 10.48
CA ARG A 100 -20.60 -14.36 11.40
C ARG A 100 -20.62 -15.02 12.78
N LEU A 101 -19.64 -15.86 13.07
CA LEU A 101 -19.22 -16.04 14.45
C LEU A 101 -18.53 -14.73 14.87
N ALA A 102 -18.91 -14.17 16.01
CA ALA A 102 -18.23 -13.01 16.56
C ALA A 102 -16.77 -13.40 16.85
N TYR A 103 -15.84 -12.87 16.06
CA TYR A 103 -14.42 -13.07 16.32
C TYR A 103 -14.08 -12.43 17.67
N VAL A 104 -13.52 -13.22 18.59
CA VAL A 104 -13.03 -12.74 19.88
C VAL A 104 -11.55 -12.48 19.72
N PRO A 105 -11.08 -11.22 19.82
CA PRO A 105 -9.66 -10.91 19.70
C PRO A 105 -8.83 -11.69 20.72
N PRO A 106 -7.63 -12.17 20.34
CA PRO A 106 -6.74 -12.84 21.25
C PRO A 106 -6.32 -11.87 22.36
N ASN A 107 -6.09 -12.42 23.55
CA ASN A 107 -5.50 -11.64 24.63
C ASN A 107 -4.00 -11.45 24.36
N ILE A 108 -3.63 -10.29 23.82
CA ILE A 108 -2.24 -9.95 23.49
C ILE A 108 -1.66 -9.08 24.59
N LYS A 109 -0.45 -9.45 25.05
CA LYS A 109 0.32 -8.60 25.95
C LYS A 109 0.91 -7.42 25.15
N PRO A 110 0.70 -6.17 25.59
CA PRO A 110 1.36 -5.01 24.99
C PRO A 110 2.88 -5.17 24.96
N ILE A 111 3.52 -4.60 23.93
CA ILE A 111 4.98 -4.49 23.89
C ILE A 111 5.48 -3.70 25.10
N ALA A 112 6.56 -4.18 25.74
CA ALA A 112 7.14 -3.51 26.89
C ALA A 112 7.86 -2.23 26.45
N ASP A 113 7.76 -1.15 27.23
CA ASP A 113 8.41 0.14 26.90
C ASP A 113 9.94 0.02 26.70
N ALA A 114 10.60 -0.90 27.40
CA ALA A 114 12.03 -1.13 27.24
C ALA A 114 12.36 -1.75 25.87
N GLU A 115 11.58 -2.74 25.44
CA GLU A 115 11.71 -3.41 24.14
C GLU A 115 11.40 -2.44 23.00
N LEU A 116 10.32 -1.66 23.14
CA LEU A 116 9.96 -0.58 22.21
C LEU A 116 11.13 0.39 22.01
N ARG A 117 11.73 0.88 23.10
CA ARG A 117 12.89 1.78 23.04
C ARG A 117 14.11 1.13 22.38
N THR A 118 14.36 -0.15 22.63
CA THR A 118 15.47 -0.88 22.01
C THR A 118 15.30 -0.96 20.50
N LEU A 119 14.11 -1.31 20.01
CA LEU A 119 13.85 -1.37 18.57
C LEU A 119 13.91 0.02 17.92
N GLN A 120 13.36 1.04 18.59
CA GLN A 120 13.38 2.43 18.11
C GLN A 120 14.75 3.10 18.13
N ALA A 121 15.72 2.57 18.87
CA ALA A 121 17.08 3.12 18.92
C ALA A 121 17.85 2.94 17.61
N ASN A 122 17.47 1.94 16.80
CA ASN A 122 18.12 1.67 15.52
C ASN A 122 17.35 2.34 14.39
N LYS A 123 18.05 3.14 13.59
CA LYS A 123 17.50 3.63 12.32
C LYS A 123 17.55 2.52 11.29
N VAL A 124 16.42 2.28 10.63
CA VAL A 124 16.26 1.25 9.60
C VAL A 124 15.76 1.92 8.33
N GLU A 125 16.50 1.77 7.24
CA GLU A 125 16.09 2.23 5.92
C GLU A 125 15.88 0.99 5.04
N ILE A 126 14.73 0.91 4.39
CA ILE A 126 14.34 -0.18 3.49
C ILE A 126 14.38 0.35 2.06
N ASP A 127 15.11 -0.33 1.18
CA ASP A 127 15.30 0.09 -0.19
C ASP A 127 14.20 -0.45 -1.11
N LEU A 128 13.55 0.44 -1.85
CA LEU A 128 12.47 0.13 -2.78
C LEU A 128 12.89 0.43 -4.21
N LEU A 129 12.76 -0.57 -5.08
CA LEU A 129 12.76 -0.44 -6.54
C LEU A 129 11.31 -0.44 -7.03
N VAL A 130 10.94 0.50 -7.90
CA VAL A 130 9.60 0.50 -8.52
C VAL A 130 9.68 0.48 -10.03
N LEU A 131 9.06 -0.53 -10.61
CA LEU A 131 8.90 -0.72 -12.05
C LEU A 131 7.52 -0.22 -12.46
N TYR A 132 7.36 0.17 -13.72
CA TYR A 132 6.05 0.58 -14.24
C TYR A 132 5.91 0.27 -15.72
N SER A 133 4.68 -0.01 -16.17
CA SER A 133 4.39 -0.31 -17.57
C SER A 133 4.21 0.95 -18.42
N HIS A 134 4.28 0.78 -19.74
CA HIS A 134 3.95 1.84 -20.70
C HIS A 134 2.51 2.35 -20.58
N LYS A 135 1.55 1.47 -20.29
CA LYS A 135 0.15 1.85 -20.16
C LYS A 135 -0.09 2.69 -18.90
N ALA A 136 0.43 2.25 -17.75
CA ALA A 136 0.41 3.05 -16.53
C ALA A 136 1.05 4.44 -16.73
N ALA A 137 2.20 4.49 -17.41
CA ALA A 137 2.89 5.75 -17.68
C ALA A 137 2.09 6.73 -18.56
N LYS A 138 1.23 6.26 -19.48
CA LYS A 138 0.46 7.11 -20.40
C LYS A 138 -0.59 7.97 -19.69
N HIS A 139 -1.03 7.58 -18.49
CA HIS A 139 -1.95 8.39 -17.69
C HIS A 139 -1.31 9.65 -17.12
N TYR A 140 0.03 9.68 -17.05
CA TYR A 140 0.77 10.75 -16.41
C TYR A 140 1.64 11.47 -17.43
N MET A 141 1.15 12.61 -17.90
CA MET A 141 1.68 13.42 -19.00
C MET A 141 3.12 13.95 -18.83
N ASN A 142 3.98 13.40 -17.94
CA ASN A 142 5.45 13.36 -18.08
C ASN A 142 6.24 12.79 -16.88
N SER A 143 5.65 12.27 -15.80
CA SER A 143 6.49 11.64 -14.74
C SER A 143 5.72 10.78 -13.72
N ILE A 144 5.35 9.56 -14.11
CA ILE A 144 4.93 8.53 -13.14
C ILE A 144 6.03 8.27 -12.09
N ALA A 145 7.30 8.51 -12.43
CA ALA A 145 8.42 8.42 -11.49
C ALA A 145 8.33 9.43 -10.33
N ASP A 146 7.93 10.69 -10.60
CA ASP A 146 7.73 11.69 -9.54
C ASP A 146 6.57 11.33 -8.62
N LEU A 147 5.52 10.73 -9.18
CA LEU A 147 4.37 10.21 -8.45
C LEU A 147 4.74 9.03 -7.55
N ILE A 148 5.56 8.10 -8.05
CA ILE A 148 6.14 7.02 -7.23
C ILE A 148 6.95 7.62 -6.06
N GLY A 149 7.83 8.59 -6.34
CA GLY A 149 8.61 9.28 -5.30
C GLY A 149 7.74 9.95 -4.24
N LEU A 150 6.54 10.38 -4.60
CA LEU A 150 5.57 10.96 -3.69
C LEU A 150 4.83 9.93 -2.84
N ALA A 151 4.41 8.82 -3.43
CA ALA A 151 3.84 7.71 -2.66
C ALA A 151 4.84 7.20 -1.60
N VAL A 152 6.13 7.10 -1.93
CA VAL A 152 7.19 6.75 -0.96
C VAL A 152 7.29 7.75 0.19
N ARG A 153 7.11 9.05 -0.09
CA ARG A 153 7.08 10.06 0.99
C ARG A 153 5.85 9.91 1.87
N GLN A 154 4.68 9.65 1.30
CA GLN A 154 3.45 9.40 2.07
C GLN A 154 3.59 8.18 2.98
N ILE A 155 4.29 7.13 2.53
CA ILE A 155 4.63 5.97 3.35
C ILE A 155 5.52 6.40 4.53
N ASN A 156 6.54 7.21 4.29
CA ASN A 156 7.39 7.72 5.37
C ASN A 156 6.63 8.62 6.36
N VAL A 157 5.63 9.38 5.88
CA VAL A 157 4.71 10.13 6.75
C VAL A 157 3.89 9.17 7.60
N SER A 158 3.36 8.09 7.04
CA SER A 158 2.55 7.14 7.79
C SER A 158 3.35 6.41 8.87
N PHE A 159 4.63 6.11 8.62
CA PHE A 159 5.54 5.62 9.67
C PHE A 159 5.67 6.63 10.82
N ARG A 160 5.97 7.90 10.53
CA ARG A 160 6.09 8.94 11.57
C ARG A 160 4.79 9.13 12.35
N ASN A 161 3.66 9.23 11.64
CA ASN A 161 2.33 9.32 12.24
C ASN A 161 2.06 8.19 13.24
N SER A 162 2.64 7.02 13.01
CA SER A 162 2.42 5.80 13.79
C SER A 162 3.50 5.51 14.83
N GLY A 163 4.37 6.49 15.13
CA GLY A 163 5.44 6.35 16.13
C GLY A 163 6.64 5.53 15.65
N LEU A 164 6.82 5.38 14.34
CA LEU A 164 7.88 4.61 13.69
C LEU A 164 8.92 5.52 13.03
N GLU A 165 9.28 6.62 13.69
CA GLU A 165 10.18 7.65 13.13
C GLU A 165 11.59 7.13 12.80
N ASN A 166 11.99 6.00 13.39
CA ASN A 166 13.27 5.34 13.13
C ASN A 166 13.25 4.46 11.86
N ILE A 167 12.11 4.32 11.19
CA ILE A 167 11.94 3.49 9.99
C ILE A 167 11.63 4.39 8.80
N SER A 168 12.33 4.16 7.69
CA SER A 168 12.06 4.85 6.43
C SER A 168 12.19 3.93 5.23
N LEU A 169 11.46 4.25 4.17
CA LEU A 169 11.58 3.67 2.85
C LEU A 169 12.36 4.63 1.96
N ARG A 170 13.36 4.13 1.23
CA ARG A 170 14.14 4.88 0.25
C ARG A 170 13.87 4.34 -1.15
N LEU A 171 13.41 5.20 -2.05
CA LEU A 171 13.28 4.86 -3.46
C LEU A 171 14.68 4.86 -4.09
N VAL A 172 15.23 3.68 -4.38
CA VAL A 172 16.59 3.56 -4.89
C VAL A 172 16.66 3.62 -6.41
N HIS A 173 15.58 3.20 -7.08
CA HIS A 173 15.51 3.23 -8.54
C HIS A 173 14.06 3.18 -9.02
N THR A 174 13.81 3.77 -10.19
CA THR A 174 12.57 3.60 -10.94
C THR A 174 12.87 3.28 -12.39
N GLN A 175 12.07 2.41 -12.99
CA GLN A 175 12.30 2.02 -14.38
C GLN A 175 11.00 1.64 -15.10
N MET A 176 10.79 2.22 -16.27
CA MET A 176 9.77 1.76 -17.20
C MET A 176 10.18 0.42 -17.81
N LEU A 177 9.25 -0.52 -17.89
CA LEU A 177 9.43 -1.76 -18.62
C LEU A 177 8.59 -1.77 -19.89
N ASP A 178 9.16 -2.39 -20.94
CA ASP A 178 8.40 -2.81 -22.12
C ASP A 178 7.59 -4.07 -21.77
N TYR A 179 6.58 -3.86 -20.93
CA TYR A 179 5.69 -4.88 -20.41
C TYR A 179 4.28 -4.68 -20.94
N ASP A 180 3.77 -5.70 -21.64
CA ASP A 180 2.38 -5.77 -22.05
C ASP A 180 1.54 -6.41 -20.95
N GLU A 181 0.72 -5.59 -20.32
CA GLU A 181 -0.23 -5.97 -19.27
C GLU A 181 -1.65 -6.21 -19.81
N THR A 182 -1.85 -6.41 -21.12
CA THR A 182 -3.18 -6.73 -21.69
C THR A 182 -3.69 -8.13 -21.32
N ASP A 183 -2.80 -9.09 -21.11
CA ASP A 183 -3.15 -10.49 -20.87
C ASP A 183 -2.88 -10.87 -19.41
N GLY A 184 -3.87 -10.73 -18.53
CA GLY A 184 -3.79 -11.17 -17.14
C GLY A 184 -4.37 -10.15 -16.15
N GLU A 185 -4.37 -10.54 -14.88
CA GLU A 185 -4.73 -9.68 -13.74
C GLU A 185 -3.53 -9.53 -12.79
N HIS A 186 -3.68 -8.78 -11.69
CA HIS A 186 -2.63 -8.54 -10.69
C HIS A 186 -1.87 -9.81 -10.29
N PHE A 187 -2.56 -10.94 -10.11
CA PHE A 187 -1.92 -12.22 -9.79
C PHE A 187 -0.93 -12.64 -10.90
N ASP A 188 -1.35 -12.60 -12.16
CA ASP A 188 -0.50 -12.95 -13.29
C ASP A 188 0.67 -11.98 -13.44
N HIS A 189 0.43 -10.67 -13.30
CA HIS A 189 1.46 -9.64 -13.36
C HIS A 189 2.52 -9.85 -12.27
N LEU A 190 2.08 -10.08 -11.04
CA LEU A 190 2.95 -10.31 -9.89
C LEU A 190 3.81 -11.56 -10.07
N TYR A 191 3.19 -12.70 -10.38
CA TYR A 191 3.94 -13.95 -10.46
C TYR A 191 4.80 -14.04 -11.72
N ARG A 192 4.46 -13.37 -12.83
CA ARG A 192 5.40 -13.18 -13.94
C ARG A 192 6.63 -12.37 -13.53
N MET A 193 6.46 -11.36 -12.68
CA MET A 193 7.59 -10.60 -12.12
C MET A 193 8.43 -11.45 -11.17
N VAL A 194 7.81 -12.18 -10.26
CA VAL A 194 8.49 -13.09 -9.32
C VAL A 194 9.26 -14.18 -10.08
N ASP A 195 8.64 -14.82 -11.07
CA ASP A 195 9.24 -15.90 -11.85
C ASP A 195 10.21 -15.41 -12.94
N GLY A 196 10.32 -14.09 -13.14
CA GLY A 196 11.21 -13.49 -14.15
C GLY A 196 10.79 -13.85 -15.58
N VAL A 197 9.50 -13.90 -15.86
CA VAL A 197 8.96 -14.23 -17.19
C VAL A 197 9.03 -13.03 -18.13
N GLY A 198 9.42 -13.25 -19.38
CA GLY A 198 9.40 -12.22 -20.42
C GLY A 198 10.26 -10.99 -20.05
N PRO A 199 9.71 -9.77 -20.06
CA PRO A 199 10.42 -8.54 -19.69
C PRO A 199 10.99 -8.52 -18.26
N PHE A 200 10.52 -9.41 -17.38
CA PHE A 200 10.96 -9.45 -15.99
C PHE A 200 12.25 -10.26 -15.74
N LYS A 201 12.83 -10.90 -16.78
CA LYS A 201 14.08 -11.69 -16.66
C LYS A 201 15.24 -10.91 -16.01
N GLN A 202 15.30 -9.61 -16.24
CA GLN A 202 16.34 -8.73 -15.70
C GLN A 202 16.04 -8.17 -14.31
N VAL A 203 14.83 -8.35 -13.77
CA VAL A 203 14.42 -7.67 -12.53
C VAL A 203 15.21 -8.13 -11.33
N ARG A 204 15.52 -9.43 -11.21
CA ARG A 204 16.38 -9.92 -10.11
C ARG A 204 17.78 -9.30 -10.16
N ARG A 205 18.37 -9.21 -11.35
CA ARG A 205 19.67 -8.55 -11.55
C ARG A 205 19.58 -7.06 -11.20
N LEU A 206 18.55 -6.36 -11.66
CA LEU A 206 18.34 -4.93 -11.35
C LEU A 206 18.15 -4.70 -9.85
N ARG A 207 17.38 -5.56 -9.17
CA ARG A 207 17.21 -5.56 -7.72
C ARG A 207 18.56 -5.69 -7.00
N ASP A 208 19.41 -6.63 -7.42
CA ASP A 208 20.74 -6.82 -6.84
C ASP A 208 21.69 -5.63 -7.14
N GLU A 209 21.66 -5.09 -8.36
CA GLU A 209 22.48 -3.93 -8.77
C GLU A 209 22.11 -2.64 -8.03
N THR A 210 20.84 -2.49 -7.66
CA THR A 210 20.31 -1.31 -6.97
C THR A 210 20.30 -1.47 -5.44
N GLY A 211 20.54 -2.68 -4.94
CA GLY A 211 20.43 -3.01 -3.51
C GLY A 211 18.99 -3.01 -2.99
N ALA A 212 17.98 -3.14 -3.85
CA ALA A 212 16.58 -3.00 -3.44
C ALA A 212 16.08 -4.19 -2.61
N ASP A 213 15.63 -3.92 -1.38
CA ASP A 213 15.00 -4.89 -0.50
C ASP A 213 13.62 -5.33 -1.02
N ILE A 214 12.85 -4.41 -1.59
CA ILE A 214 11.49 -4.64 -2.10
C ILE A 214 11.41 -4.21 -3.57
N VAL A 215 10.63 -4.94 -4.38
CA VAL A 215 10.34 -4.56 -5.77
C VAL A 215 8.84 -4.42 -6.00
N GLY A 216 8.41 -3.23 -6.44
CA GLY A 216 7.03 -2.96 -6.84
C GLY A 216 6.87 -2.88 -8.36
N LEU A 217 5.68 -3.22 -8.86
CA LEU A 217 5.26 -2.98 -10.24
C LEU A 217 3.98 -2.13 -10.27
N ILE A 218 3.97 -1.06 -11.05
CA ILE A 218 2.78 -0.23 -11.30
C ILE A 218 2.21 -0.54 -12.68
N VAL A 219 0.92 -0.89 -12.72
CA VAL A 219 0.18 -1.30 -13.92
C VAL A 219 -1.13 -0.51 -14.08
N ASP A 220 -1.69 -0.52 -15.28
CA ASP A 220 -3.08 -0.15 -15.59
C ASP A 220 -3.94 -1.42 -15.69
N ASP A 221 -4.11 -2.07 -14.53
CA ASP A 221 -5.06 -3.16 -14.31
C ASP A 221 -6.13 -2.72 -13.30
N PRO A 222 -7.39 -2.50 -13.69
CA PRO A 222 -8.45 -2.07 -12.78
C PRO A 222 -9.13 -3.23 -12.02
N SER A 223 -8.60 -4.47 -12.05
CA SER A 223 -9.16 -5.62 -11.33
C SER A 223 -9.10 -5.52 -9.80
N GLY A 224 -8.26 -4.63 -9.28
CA GLY A 224 -8.10 -4.31 -7.86
C GLY A 224 -7.09 -3.18 -7.64
N CYS A 225 -6.83 -2.81 -6.39
CA CYS A 225 -5.86 -1.76 -6.10
C CYS A 225 -4.42 -2.25 -5.94
N GLY A 226 -4.22 -3.47 -5.47
CA GLY A 226 -2.89 -4.05 -5.35
C GLY A 226 -2.89 -5.52 -4.96
N LEU A 227 -1.70 -6.11 -5.01
CA LEU A 227 -1.42 -7.46 -4.55
C LEU A 227 0.07 -7.60 -4.19
N SER A 228 0.33 -8.04 -2.96
CA SER A 228 1.63 -8.49 -2.49
C SER A 228 1.73 -10.02 -2.54
N THR A 229 2.94 -10.56 -2.63
CA THR A 229 3.14 -12.02 -2.72
C THR A 229 2.55 -12.78 -1.54
N ARG A 230 2.74 -12.26 -0.33
CA ARG A 230 2.15 -12.75 0.94
C ARG A 230 2.55 -11.85 2.11
N VAL A 231 2.04 -12.20 3.28
CA VAL A 231 2.42 -11.62 4.58
C VAL A 231 3.77 -12.17 5.02
N ALA A 232 4.73 -11.29 5.34
CA ALA A 232 6.08 -11.63 5.79
C ALA A 232 6.83 -12.64 4.89
N PRO A 233 7.00 -12.36 3.58
CA PRO A 233 7.67 -13.27 2.66
C PRO A 233 9.15 -13.44 2.98
N ASP A 234 9.73 -14.51 2.42
CA ASP A 234 11.17 -14.68 2.27
C ASP A 234 11.77 -13.61 1.31
N PRO A 235 13.08 -13.32 1.42
CA PRO A 235 13.74 -12.29 0.61
C PRO A 235 13.49 -12.43 -0.89
N GLU A 236 13.43 -13.66 -1.42
CA GLU A 236 13.28 -13.97 -2.84
C GLU A 236 11.90 -13.64 -3.41
N GLU A 237 10.93 -13.33 -2.54
CA GLU A 237 9.52 -13.12 -2.88
C GLU A 237 9.00 -11.76 -2.37
N ALA A 238 9.87 -10.82 -2.00
CA ALA A 238 9.51 -9.45 -1.61
C ALA A 238 9.08 -8.58 -2.81
N PHE A 239 7.92 -8.90 -3.39
CA PHE A 239 7.37 -8.26 -4.58
C PHE A 239 5.91 -7.85 -4.37
N PHE A 240 5.49 -6.78 -5.04
CA PHE A 240 4.09 -6.41 -5.12
C PHE A 240 3.74 -5.78 -6.47
N VAL A 241 2.44 -5.72 -6.78
CA VAL A 241 1.88 -5.00 -7.92
C VAL A 241 0.74 -4.09 -7.45
N VAL A 242 0.61 -2.92 -8.05
CA VAL A 242 -0.41 -1.92 -7.69
C VAL A 242 -0.96 -1.26 -8.96
N HIS A 243 -2.28 -1.06 -9.00
CA HIS A 243 -2.92 -0.25 -10.04
C HIS A 243 -2.58 1.23 -9.86
N HIS A 244 -2.20 1.92 -10.93
CA HIS A 244 -1.60 3.26 -10.87
C HIS A 244 -2.42 4.29 -10.09
N SER A 245 -3.73 4.37 -10.30
CA SER A 245 -4.60 5.33 -9.60
C SER A 245 -4.67 5.04 -8.09
N CYS A 246 -4.60 3.76 -7.71
CA CYS A 246 -4.59 3.34 -6.31
C CYS A 246 -3.25 3.62 -5.64
N ALA A 247 -2.14 3.49 -6.36
CA ALA A 247 -0.80 3.82 -5.86
C ALA A 247 -0.75 5.23 -5.25
N MET A 248 -1.51 6.14 -5.83
CA MET A 248 -1.49 7.58 -5.54
C MET A 248 -2.61 8.02 -4.59
N THR A 249 -3.82 7.48 -4.73
CA THR A 249 -4.98 7.94 -3.94
C THR A 249 -5.24 7.15 -2.65
N THR A 250 -4.86 5.86 -2.59
CA THR A 250 -5.36 4.91 -1.57
C THR A 250 -4.30 4.39 -0.60
N PHE A 251 -3.06 4.90 -0.69
CA PHE A 251 -1.90 4.33 0.01
C PHE A 251 -1.63 2.87 -0.36
N SER A 252 -1.99 2.41 -1.57
CA SER A 252 -1.84 0.98 -1.92
C SER A 252 -0.38 0.51 -1.89
N ILE A 253 0.59 1.33 -2.32
CA ILE A 253 2.01 0.95 -2.15
C ILE A 253 2.34 0.76 -0.67
N ALA A 254 1.84 1.62 0.22
CA ALA A 254 2.01 1.45 1.66
C ALA A 254 1.42 0.11 2.11
N HIS A 255 0.19 -0.17 1.69
CA HIS A 255 -0.53 -1.39 2.03
C HIS A 255 0.27 -2.66 1.64
N GLU A 256 0.75 -2.72 0.40
CA GLU A 256 1.50 -3.89 -0.07
C GLU A 256 2.88 -4.04 0.59
N VAL A 257 3.56 -2.92 0.87
CA VAL A 257 4.78 -2.92 1.69
C VAL A 257 4.47 -3.40 3.11
N GLY A 258 3.31 -3.04 3.65
CA GLY A 258 2.79 -3.53 4.93
C GLY A 258 2.74 -5.05 4.99
N HIS A 259 2.19 -5.69 3.95
CA HIS A 259 2.20 -7.15 3.85
C HIS A 259 3.62 -7.73 3.89
N ILE A 260 4.58 -7.14 3.17
CA ILE A 260 5.98 -7.60 3.18
C ILE A 260 6.61 -7.47 4.56
N LEU A 261 6.25 -6.42 5.30
CA LEU A 261 6.63 -6.20 6.69
C LEU A 261 5.89 -7.11 7.68
N GLY A 262 4.88 -7.86 7.25
CA GLY A 262 4.14 -8.81 8.07
C GLY A 262 2.79 -8.31 8.59
N ALA A 263 2.36 -7.11 8.19
CA ALA A 263 1.05 -6.58 8.54
C ALA A 263 -0.07 -7.30 7.78
N ARG A 264 -1.19 -7.52 8.46
CA ARG A 264 -2.42 -8.07 7.88
C ARG A 264 -3.53 -7.05 7.85
N HIS A 265 -4.57 -7.40 7.10
CA HIS A 265 -5.81 -6.65 7.06
C HIS A 265 -6.47 -6.55 8.43
N ASP A 266 -7.47 -5.69 8.53
CA ASP A 266 -8.34 -5.66 9.68
C ASP A 266 -9.02 -7.02 9.92
N ARG A 267 -9.38 -7.28 11.16
CA ARG A 267 -9.90 -8.59 11.59
C ARG A 267 -11.25 -8.97 11.01
N HIS A 268 -12.01 -7.99 10.49
CA HIS A 268 -13.24 -8.31 9.79
C HIS A 268 -12.95 -8.95 8.43
N THR A 269 -11.86 -8.51 7.80
CA THR A 269 -11.39 -8.96 6.49
C THR A 269 -10.52 -10.21 6.60
N ASP A 270 -9.58 -10.24 7.55
CA ASP A 270 -8.63 -11.33 7.75
C ASP A 270 -8.58 -11.75 9.22
N ALA A 271 -9.08 -12.96 9.52
CA ALA A 271 -9.10 -13.52 10.87
C ALA A 271 -7.88 -14.41 11.18
N ILE A 272 -6.87 -14.46 10.31
CA ILE A 272 -5.67 -15.29 10.48
C ILE A 272 -4.69 -14.61 11.44
N ASP A 273 -4.39 -15.27 12.56
CA ASP A 273 -3.46 -14.76 13.59
C ASP A 273 -1.98 -15.15 13.36
N SER A 274 -1.63 -15.84 12.27
CA SER A 274 -0.24 -16.15 11.89
C SER A 274 0.28 -15.14 10.86
N PRO A 275 1.57 -14.76 10.82
CA PRO A 275 2.61 -15.10 11.77
C PRO A 275 2.53 -14.29 13.07
N PHE A 276 1.83 -13.15 13.07
CA PHE A 276 1.72 -12.25 14.22
C PHE A 276 0.25 -12.08 14.66
N PRO A 277 -0.15 -12.63 15.82
CA PRO A 277 -1.54 -12.54 16.30
C PRO A 277 -2.05 -11.14 16.60
N TYR A 278 -1.20 -10.12 16.56
CA TYR A 278 -1.55 -8.71 16.76
C TYR A 278 -1.41 -7.89 15.49
N GLY A 279 -0.85 -8.46 14.42
CA GLY A 279 -0.49 -7.76 13.19
C GLY A 279 -1.69 -7.50 12.28
N HIS A 280 -2.72 -6.82 12.78
CA HIS A 280 -3.93 -6.53 12.02
C HIS A 280 -4.23 -5.04 11.94
N GLY A 281 -4.84 -4.64 10.83
CA GLY A 281 -5.41 -3.31 10.64
C GLY A 281 -6.49 -2.99 11.69
N TYR A 282 -6.83 -1.70 11.80
CA TYR A 282 -7.84 -1.22 12.73
C TYR A 282 -8.85 -0.26 12.10
N VAL A 283 -10.12 -0.52 12.43
CA VAL A 283 -11.28 0.28 12.05
C VAL A 283 -11.89 0.89 13.31
N ASN A 284 -12.07 2.22 13.33
CA ASN A 284 -12.76 2.90 14.42
C ASN A 284 -14.23 3.15 14.03
N GLY A 285 -15.07 2.13 14.26
CA GLY A 285 -16.49 2.18 13.89
C GLY A 285 -16.67 2.52 12.41
N THR A 286 -17.37 3.62 12.13
CA THR A 286 -17.57 4.14 10.77
C THR A 286 -16.82 5.45 10.53
N LYS A 287 -15.93 5.86 11.45
CA LYS A 287 -15.26 7.17 11.40
C LYS A 287 -14.06 7.19 10.46
N TRP A 288 -13.19 6.18 10.58
CA TRP A 288 -11.96 6.06 9.81
C TRP A 288 -11.38 4.65 9.95
N ARG A 289 -10.45 4.33 9.05
CA ARG A 289 -9.72 3.05 9.02
C ARG A 289 -8.24 3.29 8.76
N ASP A 290 -7.37 2.45 9.31
CA ASP A 290 -5.92 2.52 9.08
C ASP A 290 -5.52 2.02 7.67
N ILE A 291 -4.23 2.10 7.33
CA ILE A 291 -3.71 1.73 6.00
C ILE A 291 -4.08 0.29 5.60
N MET A 292 -4.04 -0.64 6.56
CA MET A 292 -4.28 -2.06 6.29
C MET A 292 -5.75 -2.45 6.30
N SER A 293 -6.66 -1.52 6.61
CA SER A 293 -8.08 -1.83 6.75
C SER A 293 -8.89 -1.56 5.48
N TYR A 294 -9.91 -2.38 5.28
CA TYR A 294 -10.79 -2.31 4.13
C TYR A 294 -11.99 -1.39 4.35
N GLN A 295 -12.45 -0.76 3.26
CA GLN A 295 -13.60 0.15 3.33
C GLN A 295 -14.91 -0.57 3.71
N GLN A 296 -15.04 -1.84 3.33
CA GLN A 296 -16.21 -2.67 3.59
C GLN A 296 -16.41 -2.94 5.09
N SER A 297 -15.34 -2.84 5.88
CA SER A 297 -15.38 -3.01 7.34
C SER A 297 -16.00 -1.81 8.08
N CYS A 298 -16.21 -0.67 7.39
CA CYS A 298 -16.58 0.59 8.04
C CYS A 298 -17.52 1.49 7.24
N GLU A 299 -18.34 0.93 6.36
CA GLU A 299 -19.31 1.68 5.53
C GLU A 299 -18.65 2.77 4.65
N GLY A 300 -17.44 2.52 4.15
CA GLY A 300 -16.74 3.47 3.28
C GLY A 300 -16.03 4.60 4.02
N CYS A 301 -15.85 4.51 5.35
CA CYS A 301 -15.13 5.50 6.15
C CYS A 301 -13.74 5.84 5.58
N PRO A 302 -13.20 7.05 5.73
CA PRO A 302 -11.90 7.44 5.16
C PRO A 302 -10.73 6.59 5.66
N ARG A 303 -9.77 6.31 4.77
CA ARG A 303 -8.48 5.67 5.12
C ARG A 303 -7.47 6.74 5.53
N ILE A 304 -6.95 6.63 6.74
CA ILE A 304 -5.97 7.58 7.30
C ILE A 304 -4.54 7.06 7.10
N PRO A 305 -3.52 7.94 7.00
CA PRO A 305 -2.12 7.56 6.84
C PRO A 305 -1.50 7.12 8.18
N TYR A 306 -2.10 6.11 8.80
CA TYR A 306 -1.65 5.51 10.06
C TYR A 306 -1.62 3.99 9.91
N TRP A 307 -0.70 3.37 10.62
CA TRP A 307 -0.67 1.95 10.91
C TRP A 307 -1.31 1.73 12.28
N SER A 308 -2.08 0.67 12.44
CA SER A 308 -2.71 0.37 13.73
C SER A 308 -1.69 0.33 14.86
N ASN A 309 -1.96 1.11 15.91
CA ASN A 309 -1.08 1.27 17.07
C ASN A 309 -1.92 1.73 18.28
N PRO A 310 -2.01 0.96 19.37
CA PRO A 310 -2.80 1.32 20.54
C PRO A 310 -2.24 2.52 21.33
N ARG A 311 -0.96 2.86 21.12
CA ARG A 311 -0.27 3.95 21.84
C ARG A 311 -0.38 5.29 21.14
N ILE A 312 -0.69 5.29 19.85
CA ILE A 312 -0.84 6.49 19.03
C ILE A 312 -2.31 6.87 18.94
N LYS A 313 -2.59 8.18 18.91
CA LYS A 313 -3.94 8.71 18.85
C LYS A 313 -4.17 9.53 17.58
N TYR A 314 -5.28 9.28 16.91
CA TYR A 314 -5.82 10.12 15.85
C TYR A 314 -7.10 10.80 16.36
N HIS A 315 -7.12 12.13 16.35
CA HIS A 315 -8.18 12.96 16.95
C HIS A 315 -8.57 12.55 18.39
N GLY A 316 -7.58 12.13 19.20
CA GLY A 316 -7.77 11.75 20.60
C GLY A 316 -8.19 10.30 20.83
N GLU A 317 -8.48 9.54 19.77
CA GLU A 317 -8.84 8.13 19.83
C GLU A 317 -7.64 7.25 19.44
N PRO A 318 -7.38 6.13 20.15
CA PRO A 318 -6.32 5.20 19.78
C PRO A 318 -6.46 4.70 18.34
N THR A 319 -5.33 4.56 17.64
CA THR A 319 -5.26 4.05 16.27
C THR A 319 -5.27 2.53 16.18
N GLY A 320 -5.34 1.83 17.31
CA GLY A 320 -5.33 0.36 17.37
C GLY A 320 -5.72 -0.17 18.73
N THR A 321 -5.60 -1.47 18.89
CA THR A 321 -5.75 -2.20 20.17
C THR A 321 -4.52 -3.09 20.37
N ASP A 322 -4.36 -3.72 21.53
CA ASP A 322 -3.26 -4.68 21.71
C ASP A 322 -3.33 -5.86 20.72
N ALA A 323 -4.52 -6.17 20.21
CA ALA A 323 -4.75 -7.18 19.18
C ALA A 323 -4.76 -6.62 17.74
N ASN A 324 -4.56 -5.30 17.56
CA ASN A 324 -4.51 -4.60 16.29
C ASN A 324 -3.37 -3.57 16.35
N ASP A 325 -2.15 -4.04 16.19
CA ASP A 325 -0.89 -3.32 16.36
C ASP A 325 0.10 -3.67 15.24
N ASN A 326 -0.23 -3.24 14.01
CA ASN A 326 0.66 -3.37 12.86
C ASN A 326 1.95 -2.56 13.05
N ALA A 327 1.90 -1.46 13.81
CA ALA A 327 3.11 -0.67 14.08
C ALA A 327 4.15 -1.49 14.84
N ARG A 328 3.73 -2.30 15.82
CA ARG A 328 4.62 -3.26 16.48
C ARG A 328 5.23 -4.26 15.51
N VAL A 329 4.43 -4.87 14.62
CA VAL A 329 4.95 -5.81 13.61
C VAL A 329 6.00 -5.14 12.72
N ILE A 330 5.69 -3.95 12.21
CA ILE A 330 6.63 -3.20 11.37
C ILE A 330 7.93 -2.91 12.12
N LEU A 331 7.84 -2.52 13.39
CA LEU A 331 9.01 -2.25 14.22
C LEU A 331 9.88 -3.50 14.44
N GLU A 332 9.27 -4.66 14.63
CA GLU A 332 9.96 -5.94 14.82
C GLU A 332 10.55 -6.49 13.50
N GLN A 333 9.93 -6.19 12.35
CA GLN A 333 10.27 -6.79 11.06
C GLN A 333 11.06 -5.90 10.10
N ALA A 334 11.09 -4.58 10.31
CA ALA A 334 11.75 -3.65 9.39
C ALA A 334 13.23 -4.00 9.17
N ALA A 335 13.97 -4.32 10.24
CA ALA A 335 15.38 -4.71 10.12
C ALA A 335 15.57 -6.00 9.32
N ARG A 336 14.66 -6.97 9.45
CA ARG A 336 14.69 -8.20 8.65
C ARG A 336 14.56 -7.89 7.16
N VAL A 337 13.62 -7.03 6.81
CA VAL A 337 13.33 -6.66 5.42
C VAL A 337 14.45 -5.79 4.84
N ALA A 338 15.01 -4.85 5.61
CA ALA A 338 16.16 -4.00 5.23
C ALA A 338 17.49 -4.77 5.01
N HIS A 339 17.48 -6.09 5.24
CA HIS A 339 18.61 -6.98 5.00
C HIS A 339 18.30 -8.02 3.92
N PHE A 340 17.30 -7.76 3.08
CA PHE A 340 17.04 -8.62 1.95
C PHE A 340 18.12 -8.47 0.87
N ARG A 341 18.83 -7.34 0.81
CA ARG A 341 19.97 -7.15 -0.10
C ARG A 341 21.23 -6.62 0.56
#